data_AF-A0A7L2RT32-F1
#
_entry.id   AF-A0A7L2RT32-F1
#
_cell.length_a   1.000
_cell.length_b   1.000
_cell.length_c   1.000
_cell.angle_alpha   90.00
_cell.angle_beta   90.00
_cell.angle_gamma   90.00
#
_symmetry.space_group_name_H-M   'P 1'
#
loop_
_entity.id
_entity.type
_entity.pdbx_description
1 polymer ?
#
loop_
_entity_poly.entity_id
_entity_poly.type
_entity_poly.pdbx_seq_one_letter_code
_entity_poly.pdbx_strand_id
1 'polypeptide(L)' 'PPVSPQWEELSGLDPELGGAVRTFEVCSGRGPPGPPQNSWLRSRWVPRAGATTVLAELRFTLLACDSVPRARRTR' A
#
# COMPACT_ATOMS: atom_id res chain seq x y z
N PRO A 1 11.01 -9.63 -9.18
CA PRO A 1 10.45 -10.33 -8.00
C PRO A 1 8.94 -10.55 -8.14
N PRO A 2 8.40 -11.75 -7.87
CA PRO A 2 6.95 -11.93 -7.81
C PRO A 2 6.42 -11.01 -6.71
N VAL A 3 5.47 -10.14 -7.06
CA VAL A 3 4.91 -9.21 -6.09
C VAL A 3 4.15 -10.02 -5.06
N SER A 4 4.54 -9.90 -3.79
CA SER A 4 3.83 -10.58 -2.73
C SER A 4 2.38 -10.06 -2.70
N PRO A 5 1.37 -10.90 -2.46
CA PRO A 5 0.00 -10.45 -2.27
C PRO A 5 -0.22 -9.73 -0.93
N GLN A 6 0.86 -9.35 -0.24
CA GLN A 6 0.83 -8.76 1.09
C GLN A 6 1.34 -7.33 1.04
N TRP A 7 0.98 -6.57 2.08
CA TRP A 7 1.53 -5.23 2.30
C TRP A 7 3.03 -5.34 2.60
N GLU A 8 3.81 -4.52 1.91
CA GLU A 8 5.25 -4.40 2.09
C GLU A 8 5.59 -3.05 2.73
N GLU A 9 6.44 -3.05 3.76
CA GLU A 9 6.94 -1.82 4.39
C GLU A 9 8.16 -1.31 3.61
N LEU A 10 8.13 -0.03 3.22
CA LEU A 10 9.14 0.62 2.39
C LEU A 10 9.49 2.00 2.96
N SER A 11 10.72 2.44 2.70
CA SER A 11 11.15 3.82 3.02
C SER A 11 10.79 4.75 1.85
N GLY A 12 9.82 5.63 2.07
CA GLY A 12 9.48 6.74 1.18
C GLY A 12 10.23 8.01 1.55
N LEU A 13 10.24 9.01 0.66
CA LEU A 13 10.75 10.34 0.94
C LEU A 13 9.57 11.30 1.07
N ASP A 14 9.50 12.03 2.17
CA ASP A 14 8.53 13.11 2.36
C ASP A 14 9.27 14.45 2.33
N PRO A 15 9.13 15.24 1.24
CA PRO A 15 9.76 16.55 1.12
C PRO A 15 9.24 17.57 2.13
N GLU A 16 7.98 17.46 2.58
CA GLU A 16 7.40 18.36 3.57
C GLU A 16 7.99 18.09 4.96
N LEU A 17 8.24 16.82 5.29
CA LEU A 17 8.87 16.40 6.54
C LEU A 17 10.40 16.41 6.49
N GLY A 18 10.99 16.71 5.33
CA GLY A 18 12.43 16.85 5.14
C GLY A 18 13.23 15.56 5.34
N GLY A 19 12.62 14.38 5.13
CA GLY A 19 13.27 13.11 5.46
C GLY A 19 12.55 11.86 4.97
N ALA A 20 13.13 10.71 5.31
CA ALA A 20 12.55 9.40 5.00
C ALA A 20 11.39 9.07 5.95
N VAL A 21 10.32 8.50 5.39
CA VAL A 21 9.13 8.06 6.11
C VAL A 21 8.85 6.59 5.83
N ARG A 22 8.18 5.91 6.75
CA ARG A 22 7.69 4.55 6.51
C ARG A 22 6.40 4.59 5.71
N THR A 23 6.37 3.85 4.62
CA THR A 23 5.25 3.70 3.70
C THR A 23 4.88 2.23 3.57
N PHE A 24 3.65 1.96 3.15
CA PHE A 24 3.17 0.60 2.93
C PHE A 24 2.57 0.51 1.53
N GLU A 25 3.00 -0.48 0.76
CA GLU A 25 2.55 -0.67 -0.62
C GLU A 25 2.06 -2.10 -0.86
N VAL A 26 1.09 -2.25 -1.77
CA VAL A 26 0.64 -3.55 -2.28
C VAL A 26 0.26 -3.39 -3.76
N CYS A 27 0.75 -4.28 -4.63
CA CYS A 27 0.45 -4.20 -6.08
C CYS A 27 0.40 -5.57 -6.76
N SER A 28 -0.76 -6.22 -6.76
CA SER A 28 -0.93 -7.54 -7.40
C SER A 28 -1.05 -7.48 -8.93
N GLY A 29 -1.25 -6.30 -9.52
CA GLY A 29 -1.55 -6.15 -10.95
C GLY A 29 -0.36 -6.39 -11.90
N ARG A 30 0.87 -6.38 -11.39
CA ARG A 30 2.09 -6.60 -12.19
C ARG A 30 2.30 -8.08 -12.56
N GLY A 31 1.52 -8.99 -11.96
CA GLY A 31 1.56 -10.42 -12.24
C GLY A 31 0.48 -10.88 -13.24
N PRO A 32 0.46 -12.17 -13.61
CA PRO A 32 -0.66 -12.76 -14.33
C PRO A 32 -1.97 -12.60 -13.52
N PRO A 33 -3.14 -12.58 -14.18
CA PRO A 33 -4.42 -12.50 -13.49
C PRO A 33 -4.54 -13.59 -12.43
N GLY A 34 -4.66 -13.18 -11.18
CA GLY A 34 -4.80 -14.06 -10.03
C GLY A 34 -6.23 -14.05 -9.47
N PRO A 35 -6.51 -14.89 -8.46
CA PRO A 35 -7.77 -14.81 -7.71
C PRO A 35 -7.91 -13.44 -7.02
N PRO A 36 -9.15 -13.09 -6.60
CA PRO A 36 -9.40 -11.89 -5.80
C PRO A 36 -8.46 -11.81 -4.60
N GLN A 37 -7.92 -10.62 -4.37
CA GLN A 37 -6.95 -10.36 -3.31
C GLN A 37 -7.64 -9.83 -2.06
N ASN A 38 -7.12 -10.21 -0.88
CA ASN A 38 -7.65 -9.80 0.42
C ASN A 38 -6.51 -9.49 1.40
N SER A 39 -5.89 -8.33 1.22
CA SER A 39 -4.66 -7.93 1.92
C SER A 39 -4.98 -6.93 3.03
N TRP A 40 -4.92 -7.35 4.29
CA TRP A 40 -5.18 -6.49 5.46
C TRP A 40 -3.89 -5.89 6.01
N LEU A 41 -3.92 -4.61 6.36
CA LEU A 41 -2.89 -3.94 7.14
C LEU A 41 -3.51 -3.40 8.43
N ARG A 42 -2.84 -3.61 9.56
CA ARG A 42 -3.30 -3.15 10.87
C ARG A 42 -2.21 -2.33 11.54
N SER A 43 -2.57 -1.17 12.05
CA SER A 43 -1.67 -0.38 12.90
C SER A 43 -1.40 -1.09 14.23
N ARG A 44 -0.44 -0.56 14.98
CA ARG A 44 -0.31 -0.89 16.41
C ARG A 44 -1.48 -0.27 17.17
N TRP A 45 -1.69 -0.74 18.39
CA TRP A 45 -2.66 -0.13 19.28
C TRP A 45 -2.27 1.32 19.58
N VAL A 46 -3.25 2.23 19.49
CA VAL A 46 -3.10 3.66 19.79
C VAL A 46 -4.04 4.01 20.96
N PRO A 47 -3.53 4.42 22.13
CA PRO A 47 -4.38 4.84 23.24
C PRO A 47 -5.20 6.08 22.85
N ARG A 48 -6.53 6.01 22.97
CA ARG A 48 -7.41 7.15 22.72
C ARG A 48 -7.42 8.21 23.83
N ALA A 49 -6.83 7.90 24.99
CA ALA A 49 -6.86 8.74 26.19
C ALA A 49 -8.27 9.31 26.48
N GLY A 50 -8.38 10.62 26.71
CA GLY A 50 -9.66 11.31 26.94
C GLY A 50 -10.41 11.73 25.67
N ALA A 51 -9.94 11.35 24.47
CA ALA A 51 -10.58 11.77 23.23
C ALA A 51 -11.99 11.17 23.11
N THR A 52 -12.96 12.03 22.75
CA THR A 52 -14.34 11.66 22.41
C THR A 52 -14.51 11.38 20.92
N THR A 53 -13.65 11.98 20.08
CA THR A 53 -13.61 11.79 18.63
C THR A 53 -12.16 11.65 18.19
N VAL A 54 -11.88 10.70 17.29
CA VAL A 54 -10.57 10.49 16.68
C VAL A 54 -10.72 10.63 15.17
N LEU A 55 -9.86 11.44 14.54
CA LEU A 55 -9.79 11.58 13.09
C LEU A 55 -8.56 10.86 12.56
N ALA A 56 -8.68 10.24 11.40
CA ALA A 56 -7.59 9.59 10.69
C ALA A 56 -7.43 10.23 9.31
N GLU A 57 -6.27 10.82 9.06
CA GLU A 57 -5.89 11.30 7.74
C GLU A 57 -5.04 10.23 7.04
N LEU A 58 -5.38 9.92 5.78
CA LEU A 58 -4.64 8.99 4.94
C LEU A 58 -4.17 9.72 3.69
N ARG A 59 -2.85 9.76 3.48
CA ARG A 59 -2.22 10.22 2.25
C ARG A 59 -1.73 9.01 1.48
N PHE A 60 -2.20 8.85 0.24
CA PHE A 60 -1.89 7.67 -0.56
C PHE A 60 -1.80 8.03 -2.05
N THR A 61 -1.12 7.16 -2.80
CA THR A 61 -1.09 7.19 -4.26
C THR A 61 -1.72 5.90 -4.79
N LEU A 62 -2.37 5.99 -5.94
CA LEU A 62 -2.93 4.84 -6.64
C LEU A 62 -2.32 4.75 -8.02
N LEU A 63 -1.97 3.53 -8.43
CA LEU A 63 -1.53 3.25 -9.79
C LEU A 63 -2.77 2.92 -10.64
N ALA A 64 -2.92 3.61 -11.77
CA ALA A 64 -4.03 3.36 -12.68
C ALA A 64 -3.90 1.97 -13.33
N CYS A 65 -4.99 1.21 -13.43
CA CYS A 65 -4.97 -0.19 -13.89
C CYS A 65 -4.47 -0.38 -15.32
N ASP A 66 -4.63 0.63 -16.17
CA ASP A 66 -4.15 0.67 -17.55
C ASP A 66 -2.64 0.95 -17.65
N SER A 67 -2.08 1.65 -16.67
CA SER A 67 -0.64 1.91 -16.55
C SER A 67 0.17 0.70 -16.07
N VAL A 68 -0.50 -0.37 -15.60
CA VAL A 68 0.16 -1.58 -15.08
C VAL A 68 0.52 -2.50 -16.26
N PRO A 69 1.82 -2.80 -16.49
CA PRO A 69 2.21 -3.72 -17.54
C PRO A 69 1.64 -5.11 -17.26
N ARG A 70 0.68 -5.54 -18.08
CA ARG A 70 0.14 -6.90 -18.00
C ARG A 70 1.15 -7.84 -18.66
N ALA A 71 1.62 -8.85 -17.93
CA ALA A 71 2.39 -9.92 -18.55
C ALA A 71 1.53 -10.54 -19.67
N ARG A 72 1.96 -10.41 -20.94
CA ARG A 72 1.34 -11.12 -22.05
C ARG A 72 1.42 -12.62 -21.76
N ARG A 73 0.30 -13.32 -21.78
CA ARG A 73 0.30 -14.78 -21.89
C ARG A 73 0.98 -15.12 -23.21
N THR A 74 2.25 -15.54 -23.18
CA THR A 74 2.86 -16.24 -24.30
C THR A 74 2.06 -17.52 -24.50
N ARG A 75 1.46 -17.64 -25.68
CA ARG A 75 0.72 -18.82 -26.10
C ARG A 75 1.68 -19.98 -26.32
#